data_AF-A0AAD6ZG94-F1
#
_entry.id   AF-A0AAD6ZG94-F1
#
_cell.length_a   1.000
_cell.length_b   1.000
_cell.length_c   1.000
_cell.angle_alpha   90.00
_cell.angle_beta   90.00
_cell.angle_gamma   90.00
#
_symmetry.space_group_name_H-M   'P 1'
#
loop_
_entity.id
_entity.type
_entity.pdbx_description
1 polymer ?
#
loop_
_entity_poly.entity_id
_entity_poly.type
_entity_poly.pdbx_seq_one_letter_code
_entity_poly.pdbx_strand_id
1 'polypeptide(L)' 'LAMVSVFAAPDRDLLQESFGTIWAAQHQGAAGMQLISAKSILSVVAMIPFPSNR' A
#
# COMPACT_ATOMS: atom_id res chain seq x y z
N LEU A 1 -9.18 -18.68 -2.65
CA LEU A 1 -9.16 -17.27 -3.08
C LEU A 1 -8.89 -16.42 -1.86
N ALA A 2 -8.30 -15.24 -2.02
CA ALA A 2 -8.09 -14.26 -0.96
C ALA A 2 -8.59 -12.90 -1.42
N MET A 3 -9.23 -12.16 -0.53
CA MET A 3 -9.57 -10.76 -0.75
C MET A 3 -8.43 -9.89 -0.22
N VAL A 4 -7.94 -8.99 -1.06
CA VAL A 4 -6.90 -8.02 -0.71
C VAL A 4 -7.42 -6.60 -0.91
N SER A 5 -6.86 -5.65 -0.17
CA SER A 5 -7.09 -4.22 -0.40
C SER A 5 -5.85 -3.61 -1.02
N VAL A 6 -5.95 -3.23 -2.29
CA VAL A 6 -4.87 -2.58 -3.05
C VAL A 6 -4.80 -1.12 -2.63
N PHE A 7 -3.62 -0.68 -2.20
CA PHE A 7 -3.36 0.72 -1.85
C PHE A 7 -3.20 1.57 -3.12
N ALA A 8 -3.40 2.89 -2.96
CA ALA A 8 -3.17 3.84 -4.05
C ALA A 8 -1.67 3.91 -4.44
N ALA A 9 -1.38 4.66 -5.51
CA ALA A 9 -0.01 5.06 -5.81
C ALA A 9 0.62 5.83 -4.62
N PRO A 10 1.95 5.75 -4.43
CA PRO A 10 2.59 6.42 -3.32
C PRO A 10 2.52 7.95 -3.44
N ASP A 11 2.58 8.62 -2.28
CA ASP A 11 2.84 10.06 -2.20
C ASP A 11 4.19 10.35 -2.87
N ARG A 12 4.14 11.11 -3.97
CA ARG A 12 5.32 11.34 -4.81
C ARG A 12 6.35 12.21 -4.12
N ASP A 13 5.91 13.21 -3.37
CA ASP A 13 6.80 14.18 -2.73
C ASP A 13 7.61 13.46 -1.64
N LEU A 14 6.94 12.66 -0.81
CA LEU A 14 7.61 11.90 0.25
C LEU A 14 8.55 10.82 -0.32
N LEU A 15 8.15 10.16 -1.41
CA LEU A 15 9.01 9.19 -2.09
C LEU A 15 10.28 9.87 -2.64
N GLN A 16 10.15 11.08 -3.20
CA GLN A 16 11.29 11.85 -3.72
C GLN A 16 12.19 12.37 -2.60
N GLU A 17 11.64 13.02 -1.58
CA GLU A 17 12.37 13.55 -0.43
C GLU A 17 13.15 12.46 0.32
N SER A 18 12.60 11.25 0.38
CA SER A 18 13.23 10.09 1.02
C SER A 18 14.15 9.29 0.09
N PHE A 19 14.45 9.78 -1.12
CA PHE A 19 15.27 9.09 -2.12
C PHE A 19 14.80 7.65 -2.41
N GLY A 20 13.48 7.44 -2.47
CA GLY A 20 12.87 6.15 -2.73
C GLY A 20 12.73 5.24 -1.51
N THR A 21 13.06 5.73 -0.31
CA THR A 21 13.05 4.91 0.92
C THR A 21 11.64 4.75 1.49
N ILE A 22 10.80 5.79 1.43
CA ILE A 22 9.47 5.78 2.04
C ILE A 22 8.39 5.65 0.96
N TRP A 23 7.74 4.49 0.91
CA TRP A 23 6.56 4.23 0.07
C TRP A 23 5.27 4.43 0.87
N ALA A 24 4.91 5.69 1.13
CA ALA A 24 3.64 6.01 1.79
C ALA A 24 2.49 5.99 0.79
N ALA A 25 1.42 5.26 1.09
CA ALA A 25 0.22 5.23 0.25
C ALA A 25 -1.06 5.23 1.08
N GLN A 26 -2.17 5.61 0.43
CA GLN A 26 -3.49 5.68 1.06
C GLN A 26 -4.29 4.40 0.82
N HIS A 27 -5.03 3.99 1.86
CA HIS A 27 -5.99 2.90 1.75
C HIS A 27 -7.23 3.35 0.96
N GLN A 28 -7.66 2.57 -0.03
CA GLN A 28 -8.73 2.96 -0.97
C GLN A 28 -10.13 2.50 -0.55
N GLY A 29 -10.28 1.91 0.64
CA GLY A 29 -11.55 1.35 1.08
C GLY A 29 -12.04 0.23 0.16
N ALA A 30 -13.35 0.19 -0.09
CA ALA A 30 -13.95 -0.82 -0.96
C ALA A 30 -13.48 -0.72 -2.42
N ALA A 31 -13.07 0.46 -2.89
CA ALA A 31 -12.61 0.66 -4.27
C ALA A 31 -11.28 -0.05 -4.56
N GLY A 32 -10.48 -0.36 -3.52
CA GLY A 32 -9.24 -1.12 -3.64
C GLY A 32 -9.42 -2.63 -3.50
N MET A 33 -10.64 -3.14 -3.26
CA MET A 33 -10.85 -4.55 -3.00
C MET A 33 -10.70 -5.39 -4.26
N GLN A 34 -9.83 -6.39 -4.21
CA GLN A 34 -9.59 -7.32 -5.31
C GLN A 34 -9.53 -8.75 -4.81
N LEU A 35 -10.04 -9.68 -5.61
CA LEU A 35 -9.90 -11.12 -5.36
C LEU A 35 -8.67 -11.65 -6.10
N ILE A 36 -7.77 -12.31 -5.37
CA ILE A 36 -6.60 -12.97 -5.94
C ILE A 36 -6.56 -14.45 -5.57
N SER A 37 -5.75 -15.22 -6.29
CA SER A 37 -5.39 -16.56 -5.84
C SER A 37 -4.51 -16.45 -4.60
N ALA A 38 -4.93 -17.06 -3.48
CA ALA A 38 -4.10 -17.05 -2.26
C ALA A 38 -2.72 -17.70 -2.50
N LYS A 39 -2.65 -18.66 -3.44
CA LYS A 39 -1.40 -19.34 -3.79
C LYS A 39 -0.43 -18.49 -4.62
N SER A 40 -0.86 -17.32 -5.13
CA SER A 40 0.03 -16.40 -5.84
C SER A 40 0.73 -15.40 -4.92
N ILE A 41 0.46 -15.42 -3.62
CA ILE A 41 1.16 -14.58 -2.63
C ILE A 41 2.53 -15.20 -2.37
N LEU A 42 3.60 -14.48 -2.73
CA LEU A 42 4.98 -14.95 -2.54
C LEU A 42 5.57 -14.50 -1.20
N SER A 43 5.17 -13.32 -0.71
CA SER A 43 5.65 -12.74 0.54
C SER A 43 4.64 -11.75 1.10
N VAL A 44 4.76 -11.42 2.39
CA VAL A 44 3.96 -10.40 3.08
C VAL A 44 4.91 -9.50 3.86
N VAL A 45 4.69 -8.19 3.75
CA VAL A 45 5.40 -7.17 4.53
C VAL A 45 4.40 -6.35 5.32
N ALA A 46 4.81 -5.84 6.47
CA ALA A 46 3.98 -4.94 7.27
C ALA A 46 4.04 -3.53 6.70
N MET A 47 2.88 -2.90 6.54
CA MET A 47 2.77 -1.47 6.28
C MET A 47 2.46 -0.78 7.61
N ILE A 48 3.29 0.17 8.01
CA ILE A 48 3.17 0.83 9.32
C ILE A 48 2.40 2.15 9.15
N PRO A 49 1.22 2.30 9.80
CA PRO A 49 0.52 3.57 9.80
C PRO A 49 1.37 4.66 10.47
N PHE A 50 1.35 5.86 9.91
CA PHE A 50 2.07 7.00 10.46
C PHE A 50 1.15 8.24 10.48
N PRO A 51 1.43 9.23 11.34
CA PRO A 51 0.64 10.45 11.38
C PRO A 51 0.74 11.23 10.06
N SER A 52 -0.40 11.43 9.42
CA SER A 52 -0.55 12.39 8.33
C SER A 52 -0.82 13.76 8.94
N ASN A 53 0.24 14.51 9.30
CA ASN A 53 0.11 15.90 9.75
C ASN A 53 0.07 16.90 8.58
N ARG A 54 -0.19 16.44 7.36
CA ARG A 54 -0.43 17.31 6.20
C ARG A 54 -1.89 17.69 6.12
#